data_AF-A0A7Z9PWJ4-F1
#
_entry.id   AF-A0A7Z9PWJ4-F1
#
_cell.length_a   1.000
_cell.length_b   1.000
_cell.length_c   1.000
_cell.angle_alpha   90.00
_cell.angle_beta   90.00
_cell.angle_gamma   90.00
#
_symmetry.space_group_name_H-M   'P 1'
#
loop_
_entity.id
_entity.type
_entity.pdbx_description
1 polymer ?
#
loop_
_entity_poly.entity_id
_entity_poly.type
_entity_poly.pdbx_seq_one_letter_code
_entity_poly.pdbx_strand_id
1 'polypeptide(L)'
;MLKTQPTPSEATNVLIDLANRIVQGEDVTEKLEQALSAQMAIVESELEMVPARAKERGEAFLEEHGPLYEALLDHMVLYHEGLVELAAFYENGCENTEHLEAGAARLAEVTGALMEIQMTYGQVFAAYGPSRFPMINALDRLLSTYRQTPEEVEDELIQVLGMMKRQLQGNLAQDVSHEVGGEEAERGARKAVEVLGQIEEKYPDHQTHEGLLKKLGEALFDMESGDHEFRLAMMEGPTVMPAANLFINTARRALEGKLPKESYAAALDAYTQFVAANWEKIEEQLEKPIESASIQNELPNTMDIVDEHEELLESFKKIYEDGLDSSLFEECVEELTELVKAFKESGQIYIDAANREGKIVCVNCGRGNPRTNNVCESCGNALPNIASDDSPDSTFEISEHGGLEDETRMVMTTNLERIFQACEDVENGRITPDEFIKVLEWANGLLKQMSLGVAKKQAEANHAYSETPTPEMENERNTVLEVMAFFEEGIDEWQAGLEEMSKYVHEPESRHLKSGMKRVWEGASAVHRVKIIGDAANERLAQMASGTAPESEPAG
;
A
#
# COMPACT_ATOMS: atom_id res chain seq x y z
N MET A 1 20.97 40.15 -16.76
CA MET A 1 21.29 38.86 -16.13
C MET A 1 19.99 38.15 -15.86
N LEU A 2 19.67 37.13 -16.64
CA LEU A 2 18.67 36.15 -16.23
C LEU A 2 19.21 35.54 -14.94
N LYS A 3 18.60 35.84 -13.80
CA LYS A 3 18.96 35.20 -12.52
C LYS A 3 18.32 33.82 -12.46
N THR A 4 18.71 32.94 -13.37
CA THR A 4 18.35 31.53 -13.30
C THR A 4 19.31 30.86 -12.31
N GLN A 5 18.78 30.22 -11.27
CA GLN A 5 19.60 29.37 -10.42
C GLN A 5 20.20 28.24 -11.27
N PRO A 6 21.44 27.80 -10.99
CA PRO A 6 22.02 26.68 -11.70
C PRO A 6 21.14 25.44 -11.56
N THR A 7 20.89 24.75 -12.66
CA THR A 7 20.11 23.50 -12.68
C THR A 7 21.00 22.31 -12.32
N PRO A 8 20.42 21.14 -12.01
CA PRO A 8 21.20 19.92 -11.78
C PRO A 8 21.89 19.35 -13.04
N SER A 9 21.59 19.88 -14.24
CA SER A 9 22.14 19.42 -15.52
C SER A 9 23.26 20.34 -16.02
N GLU A 10 24.49 19.83 -16.09
CA GLU A 10 25.64 20.57 -16.64
C GLU A 10 25.39 21.01 -18.09
N ALA A 11 24.86 20.11 -18.93
CA ALA A 11 24.54 20.41 -20.32
C ALA A 11 23.51 21.56 -20.46
N THR A 12 22.49 21.57 -19.60
CA THR A 12 21.49 22.65 -19.61
C THR A 12 22.09 23.97 -19.13
N ASN A 13 22.95 23.94 -18.10
CA ASN A 13 23.66 25.14 -17.63
C ASN A 13 24.56 25.73 -18.71
N VAL A 14 25.20 24.89 -19.55
CA VAL A 14 25.98 25.35 -20.71
C VAL A 14 25.11 26.10 -21.73
N LEU A 15 23.91 25.57 -22.04
CA LEU A 15 22.97 26.25 -22.94
C LEU A 15 22.52 27.61 -22.39
N ILE A 16 22.16 27.65 -21.11
CA ILE A 16 21.72 28.88 -20.43
C ILE A 16 22.86 29.91 -20.36
N ASP A 17 24.10 29.50 -20.09
CA ASP A 17 25.26 30.40 -20.07
C ASP A 17 25.54 30.99 -21.46
N LEU A 18 25.56 30.15 -22.50
CA LEU A 18 25.80 30.60 -23.87
C LEU A 18 24.70 31.55 -24.35
N ALA A 19 23.43 31.28 -24.05
CA ALA A 19 22.31 32.18 -24.33
C ALA A 19 22.49 33.54 -23.63
N ASN A 20 22.84 33.54 -22.34
CA ASN A 20 23.09 34.75 -21.55
C ASN A 20 24.24 35.60 -22.10
N ARG A 21 25.29 34.97 -22.63
CA ARG A 21 26.45 35.66 -23.20
C ARG A 21 26.11 36.35 -24.52
N ILE A 22 25.28 35.73 -25.36
CA ILE A 22 24.77 36.36 -26.59
C ILE A 22 23.88 37.56 -26.25
N VAL A 23 22.99 37.44 -25.25
CA VAL A 23 22.17 38.56 -24.75
C VAL A 23 23.04 39.73 -24.25
N GLN A 24 24.24 39.43 -23.73
CA GLN A 24 25.22 40.44 -23.28
C GLN A 24 26.09 41.02 -24.40
N GLY A 25 25.90 40.58 -25.64
CA GLY A 25 26.63 41.05 -26.82
C GLY A 25 27.94 40.32 -27.11
N GLU A 26 28.16 39.14 -26.52
CA GLU A 26 29.28 38.27 -26.88
C GLU A 26 28.97 37.45 -28.14
N ASP A 27 29.94 37.35 -29.04
CA ASP A 27 29.84 36.53 -30.25
C ASP A 27 30.21 35.07 -29.94
N VAL A 28 29.22 34.33 -29.43
CA VAL A 28 29.33 32.88 -29.14
C VAL A 28 28.22 32.05 -29.79
N THR A 29 27.57 32.61 -30.81
CA THR A 29 26.41 32.03 -31.51
C THR A 29 26.72 30.62 -32.04
N GLU A 30 27.86 30.39 -32.68
CA GLU A 30 28.24 29.06 -33.19
C GLU A 30 28.36 27.99 -32.07
N LYS A 31 28.80 28.40 -30.87
CA LYS A 31 28.90 27.46 -29.73
C LYS A 31 27.54 27.09 -29.18
N LEU A 32 26.61 28.05 -29.13
CA LEU A 32 25.24 27.79 -28.73
C LEU A 32 24.56 26.86 -29.74
N GLU A 33 24.74 27.09 -31.04
CA GLU A 33 24.17 26.25 -32.11
C GLU A 33 24.63 24.79 -31.96
N GLN A 34 25.93 24.57 -31.74
CA GLN A 34 26.48 23.22 -31.55
C GLN A 34 25.93 22.53 -30.30
N ALA A 35 25.91 23.22 -29.16
CA ALA A 35 25.39 22.67 -27.91
C ALA A 35 23.88 22.38 -28.00
N LEU A 36 23.12 23.28 -28.63
CA LEU A 36 21.69 23.15 -28.85
C LEU A 36 21.37 21.97 -29.77
N SER A 37 22.07 21.85 -30.90
CA SER A 37 21.90 20.73 -31.83
C SER A 37 22.17 19.39 -31.17
N ALA A 38 23.22 19.31 -30.35
CA ALA A 38 23.56 18.09 -29.62
C ALA A 38 22.44 17.70 -28.64
N GLN A 39 21.90 18.67 -27.91
CA GLN A 39 20.88 18.39 -26.90
C GLN A 39 19.50 18.10 -27.50
N MET A 40 19.14 18.77 -28.61
CA MET A 40 17.93 18.44 -29.37
C MET A 40 17.97 17.00 -29.86
N ALA A 41 19.09 16.57 -30.46
CA ALA A 41 19.23 15.20 -30.95
C ALA A 41 19.05 14.14 -29.84
N ILE A 42 19.55 14.41 -28.62
CA ILE A 42 19.37 13.52 -27.47
C ILE A 42 17.89 13.43 -27.08
N VAL A 43 17.22 14.56 -26.90
CA VAL A 43 15.83 14.59 -26.43
C VAL A 43 14.87 14.01 -27.48
N GLU A 44 15.07 14.32 -28.76
CA GLU A 44 14.30 13.74 -29.86
C GLU A 44 14.46 12.21 -29.91
N SER A 45 15.69 11.72 -29.75
CA SER A 45 15.95 10.27 -29.68
C SER A 45 15.27 9.61 -28.48
N GLU A 46 15.30 10.24 -27.31
CA GLU A 46 14.66 9.71 -26.11
C GLU A 46 13.12 9.76 -26.21
N LEU A 47 12.55 10.82 -26.81
CA LEU A 47 11.10 10.93 -27.07
C LEU A 47 10.59 9.81 -28.01
N GLU A 48 11.45 9.24 -28.86
CA GLU A 48 11.14 8.06 -29.66
C GLU A 48 11.36 6.74 -28.89
N MET A 49 12.49 6.62 -28.19
CA MET A 49 12.88 5.37 -27.53
C MET A 49 12.06 5.06 -26.27
N VAL A 50 11.72 6.05 -25.44
CA VAL A 50 11.00 5.82 -24.18
C VAL A 50 9.62 5.19 -24.42
N PRO A 51 8.77 5.72 -25.33
CA PRO A 51 7.51 5.07 -25.68
C PRO A 51 7.66 3.67 -26.26
N ALA A 52 8.67 3.44 -27.10
CA ALA A 52 8.94 2.13 -27.68
C ALA A 52 9.28 1.11 -26.59
N ARG A 53 10.20 1.46 -25.69
CA ARG A 53 10.61 0.63 -24.54
C ARG A 53 9.47 0.36 -23.57
N ALA A 54 8.60 1.34 -23.34
CA ALA A 54 7.44 1.17 -22.47
C ALA A 54 6.40 0.22 -23.10
N LYS A 55 6.15 0.31 -24.40
CA LYS A 55 5.26 -0.62 -25.13
C LYS A 55 5.81 -2.04 -25.17
N GLU A 56 7.12 -2.19 -25.41
CA GLU A 56 7.79 -3.49 -25.33
C GLU A 56 7.67 -4.13 -23.94
N ARG A 57 7.49 -3.31 -22.89
CA ARG A 57 7.32 -3.80 -21.53
C ARG A 57 5.97 -4.49 -21.28
N GLY A 58 4.95 -4.12 -22.04
CA GLY A 58 3.61 -4.70 -21.97
C GLY A 58 2.56 -3.78 -21.32
N GLU A 59 1.29 -4.09 -21.56
CA GLU A 59 0.14 -3.29 -21.13
C GLU A 59 0.05 -3.18 -19.60
N ALA A 60 0.33 -4.27 -18.87
CA ALA A 60 0.30 -4.26 -17.40
C ALA A 60 1.29 -3.25 -16.77
N PHE A 61 2.45 -3.02 -17.39
CA PHE A 61 3.40 -1.99 -16.93
C PHE A 61 2.84 -0.57 -17.13
N LEU A 62 2.17 -0.36 -18.27
CA LEU A 62 1.56 0.92 -18.60
C LEU A 62 0.32 1.21 -17.76
N GLU A 63 -0.42 0.18 -17.35
CA GLU A 63 -1.54 0.33 -16.41
C GLU A 63 -1.03 0.68 -15.00
N GLU A 64 -0.03 -0.05 -14.50
CA GLU A 64 0.48 0.15 -13.14
C GLU A 64 1.28 1.47 -12.98
N HIS A 65 2.02 1.88 -14.01
CA HIS A 65 2.93 3.02 -13.95
C HIS A 65 2.64 4.10 -14.99
N GLY A 66 1.46 4.07 -15.61
CA GLY A 66 0.99 5.03 -16.61
C GLY A 66 1.15 6.49 -16.19
N PRO A 67 0.72 6.90 -14.98
CA PRO A 67 0.86 8.29 -14.53
C PRO A 67 2.32 8.76 -14.48
N LEU A 68 3.26 7.90 -14.06
CA LEU A 68 4.69 8.23 -14.01
C LEU A 68 5.31 8.29 -15.41
N TYR A 69 4.90 7.38 -16.30
CA TYR A 69 5.28 7.37 -17.71
C TYR A 69 4.80 8.62 -18.45
N GLU A 70 3.53 8.99 -18.27
CA GLU A 70 2.95 10.21 -18.86
C GLU A 70 3.65 11.46 -18.34
N ALA A 71 3.86 11.55 -17.03
CA ALA A 71 4.61 12.67 -16.43
C ALA A 71 6.02 12.80 -17.00
N LEU A 72 6.73 11.69 -17.26
CA LEU A 72 8.05 11.72 -17.91
C LEU A 72 7.96 12.30 -19.32
N LEU A 73 7.02 11.83 -20.14
CA LEU A 73 6.85 12.31 -21.51
C LEU A 73 6.48 13.79 -21.55
N ASP A 74 5.56 14.23 -20.70
CA ASP A 74 5.15 15.63 -20.62
C ASP A 74 6.35 16.53 -20.28
N HIS A 75 7.17 16.14 -19.31
CA HIS A 75 8.36 16.93 -18.95
C HIS A 75 9.45 16.89 -20.02
N MET A 76 9.60 15.78 -20.77
CA MET A 76 10.50 15.72 -21.92
C MET A 76 10.03 16.64 -23.05
N VAL A 77 8.71 16.73 -23.30
CA VAL A 77 8.12 17.67 -24.26
C VAL A 77 8.35 19.11 -23.82
N LEU A 78 8.10 19.45 -22.56
CA LEU A 78 8.36 20.80 -22.03
C LEU A 78 9.83 21.21 -22.14
N TYR A 79 10.75 20.26 -21.88
CA TYR A 79 12.18 20.50 -22.07
C TYR A 79 12.53 20.71 -23.54
N HIS A 80 11.99 19.87 -24.43
CA HIS A 80 12.14 20.01 -25.88
C HIS A 80 11.62 21.37 -26.38
N GLU A 81 10.46 21.83 -25.89
CA GLU A 81 9.93 23.15 -26.23
C GLU A 81 10.87 24.28 -25.80
N GLY A 82 11.58 24.14 -24.67
CA GLY A 82 12.63 25.08 -24.26
C GLY A 82 13.81 25.12 -25.23
N LEU A 83 14.20 23.97 -25.79
CA LEU A 83 15.24 23.89 -26.82
C LEU A 83 14.77 24.50 -28.15
N VAL A 84 13.53 24.23 -28.57
CA VAL A 84 12.92 24.82 -29.77
C VAL A 84 12.84 26.33 -29.65
N GLU A 85 12.51 26.86 -28.47
CA GLU A 85 12.49 28.30 -28.23
C GLU A 85 13.89 28.91 -28.37
N LEU A 86 14.95 28.24 -27.89
CA LEU A 86 16.33 28.68 -28.17
C LEU A 86 16.67 28.60 -29.66
N ALA A 87 16.18 27.59 -30.39
CA ALA A 87 16.42 27.43 -31.82
C ALA A 87 15.76 28.54 -32.65
N ALA A 88 14.61 29.04 -32.21
CA ALA A 88 13.89 30.15 -32.85
C ALA A 88 14.74 31.43 -32.95
N PHE A 89 15.76 31.61 -32.11
CA PHE A 89 16.73 32.69 -32.26
C PHE A 89 17.43 32.67 -33.63
N TYR A 90 17.82 31.49 -34.11
CA TYR A 90 18.49 31.31 -35.41
C TYR A 90 17.51 31.48 -36.58
N GLU A 91 16.29 30.97 -36.42
CA GLU A 91 15.23 31.10 -37.43
C GLU A 91 14.84 32.56 -37.67
N ASN A 92 14.96 33.40 -36.64
CA ASN A 92 14.73 34.84 -36.69
C ASN A 92 16.02 35.65 -36.97
N GLY A 93 17.00 35.05 -37.63
CA GLY A 93 18.19 35.75 -38.15
C GLY A 93 19.18 36.20 -37.08
N CYS A 94 19.15 35.62 -35.88
CA CYS A 94 20.02 35.95 -34.74
C CYS A 94 19.85 37.39 -34.23
N GLU A 95 18.67 38.00 -34.43
CA GLU A 95 18.40 39.37 -34.00
C GLU A 95 17.52 39.43 -32.74
N ASN A 96 16.57 38.50 -32.58
CA ASN A 96 15.60 38.54 -31.49
C ASN A 96 16.08 37.76 -30.26
N THR A 97 16.74 38.45 -29.33
CA THR A 97 17.24 37.85 -28.08
C THR A 97 16.14 37.43 -27.09
N GLU A 98 14.88 37.83 -27.30
CA GLU A 98 13.76 37.41 -26.42
C GLU A 98 13.59 35.89 -26.43
N HIS A 99 13.84 35.23 -27.57
CA HIS A 99 13.84 33.77 -27.69
C HIS A 99 14.91 33.11 -26.81
N LEU A 100 16.09 33.73 -26.71
CA LEU A 100 17.17 33.23 -25.84
C LEU A 100 16.79 33.34 -24.36
N GLU A 101 16.14 34.43 -23.98
CA GLU A 101 15.68 34.65 -22.61
C GLU A 101 14.53 33.71 -22.24
N ALA A 102 13.55 33.55 -23.12
CA ALA A 102 12.40 32.67 -22.92
C ALA A 102 12.80 31.19 -22.86
N GLY A 103 13.62 30.73 -23.82
CA GLY A 103 14.11 29.35 -23.86
C GLY A 103 14.98 29.01 -22.64
N ALA A 104 15.90 29.90 -22.25
CA ALA A 104 16.73 29.70 -21.07
C ALA A 104 15.91 29.67 -19.76
N ALA A 105 14.90 30.53 -19.63
CA ALA A 105 14.01 30.52 -18.48
C ALA A 105 13.20 29.22 -18.38
N ARG A 106 12.63 28.76 -19.51
CA ARG A 106 11.89 27.50 -19.58
C ARG A 106 12.78 26.31 -19.21
N LEU A 107 13.95 26.18 -19.82
CA LEU A 107 14.89 25.11 -19.48
C LEU A 107 15.26 25.10 -17.99
N ALA A 108 15.49 26.26 -17.39
CA ALA A 108 15.80 26.38 -15.96
C ALA A 108 14.65 25.87 -15.06
N GLU A 109 13.40 26.09 -15.48
CA GLU A 109 12.20 25.69 -14.75
C GLU A 109 11.96 24.18 -14.80
N VAL A 110 12.04 23.56 -15.97
CA VAL A 110 11.66 22.13 -16.14
C VAL A 110 12.75 21.13 -15.75
N THR A 111 14.03 21.51 -15.86
CA THR A 111 15.14 20.54 -15.76
C THR A 111 15.20 19.77 -14.44
N GLY A 112 14.89 20.42 -13.31
CA GLY A 112 14.94 19.76 -12.00
C GLY A 112 13.92 18.62 -11.90
N ALA A 113 12.65 18.92 -12.21
CA ALA A 113 11.58 17.95 -12.20
C ALA A 113 11.79 16.83 -13.22
N LEU A 114 12.28 17.16 -14.43
CA LEU A 114 12.57 16.15 -15.44
C LEU A 114 13.62 15.13 -14.95
N MET A 115 14.72 15.59 -14.34
CA MET A 115 15.75 14.68 -13.85
C MET A 115 15.26 13.77 -12.72
N GLU A 116 14.42 14.29 -11.82
CA GLU A 116 13.82 13.52 -10.72
C GLU A 116 12.84 12.45 -11.24
N ILE A 117 11.96 12.83 -12.17
CA ILE A 117 11.00 11.91 -12.79
C ILE A 117 11.74 10.86 -13.62
N GLN A 118 12.76 11.26 -14.39
CA GLN A 118 13.56 10.33 -15.19
C GLN A 118 14.30 9.32 -14.31
N MET A 119 14.84 9.75 -13.17
CA MET A 119 15.47 8.83 -12.21
C MET A 119 14.45 7.85 -11.62
N THR A 120 13.29 8.34 -11.17
CA THR A 120 12.24 7.51 -10.59
C THR A 120 11.68 6.51 -11.59
N TYR A 121 11.35 6.98 -12.81
CA TYR A 121 10.90 6.11 -13.90
C TYR A 121 11.97 5.08 -14.26
N GLY A 122 13.24 5.47 -14.35
CA GLY A 122 14.35 4.57 -14.62
C GLY A 122 14.44 3.44 -13.58
N GLN A 123 14.28 3.75 -12.29
CA GLN A 123 14.27 2.76 -11.22
C GLN A 123 13.08 1.80 -11.33
N VAL A 124 11.87 2.30 -11.52
CA VAL A 124 10.66 1.49 -11.68
C VAL A 124 10.76 0.62 -12.94
N PHE A 125 11.16 1.21 -14.06
CA PHE A 125 11.40 0.51 -15.31
C PHE A 125 12.51 -0.53 -15.21
N ALA A 126 13.50 -0.36 -14.31
CA ALA A 126 14.56 -1.32 -14.02
C ALA A 126 14.17 -2.36 -12.95
N ALA A 127 13.17 -2.09 -12.13
CA ALA A 127 12.66 -2.98 -11.10
C ALA A 127 11.51 -3.88 -11.57
N TYR A 128 10.78 -3.47 -12.61
CA TYR A 128 9.59 -4.19 -13.07
C TYR A 128 9.93 -5.57 -13.65
N GLY A 129 9.18 -6.60 -13.29
CA GLY A 129 9.41 -7.95 -13.79
C GLY A 129 8.69 -9.03 -12.97
N PRO A 130 8.91 -10.31 -13.32
CA PRO A 130 8.15 -11.43 -12.75
C PRO A 130 8.50 -11.74 -11.29
N SER A 131 9.66 -11.30 -10.82
CA SER A 131 10.00 -11.44 -9.40
C SER A 131 9.30 -10.36 -8.59
N ARG A 132 8.77 -10.72 -7.42
CA ARG A 132 8.31 -9.73 -6.43
C ARG A 132 9.46 -8.86 -5.88
N PHE A 133 10.71 -9.26 -6.10
CA PHE A 133 11.90 -8.56 -5.62
C PHE A 133 12.48 -7.68 -6.73
N PRO A 134 12.36 -6.34 -6.64
CA PRO A 134 12.91 -5.38 -7.61
C PRO A 134 14.35 -5.65 -8.02
N MET A 135 15.21 -5.99 -7.04
CA MET A 135 16.62 -6.25 -7.28
C MET A 135 16.87 -7.50 -8.11
N ILE A 136 16.02 -8.54 -8.01
CA ILE A 136 16.14 -9.74 -8.84
C ILE A 136 15.80 -9.40 -10.29
N ASN A 137 14.75 -8.61 -10.50
CA ASN A 137 14.37 -8.16 -11.84
C ASN A 137 15.47 -7.30 -12.46
N ALA A 138 16.08 -6.39 -11.71
CA ALA A 138 17.22 -5.59 -12.17
C ALA A 138 18.42 -6.47 -12.53
N LEU A 139 18.75 -7.45 -11.68
CA LEU A 139 19.85 -8.39 -11.92
C LEU A 139 19.60 -9.28 -13.14
N ASP A 140 18.38 -9.77 -13.33
CA ASP A 140 17.99 -10.56 -14.52
C ASP A 140 18.19 -9.78 -15.82
N ARG A 141 17.87 -8.48 -15.79
CA ARG A 141 18.13 -7.58 -16.92
C ARG A 141 19.60 -7.38 -17.18
N LEU A 142 20.41 -7.07 -16.16
CA LEU A 142 21.85 -6.91 -16.33
C LEU A 142 22.49 -8.18 -16.87
N LEU A 143 22.09 -9.36 -16.37
CA LEU A 143 22.54 -10.65 -16.89
C LEU A 143 22.08 -10.89 -18.33
N SER A 144 20.88 -10.46 -18.70
CA SER A 144 20.34 -10.57 -20.06
C SER A 144 21.05 -9.62 -21.04
N THR A 145 21.32 -8.37 -20.64
CA THR A 145 22.08 -7.41 -21.44
C THR A 145 23.53 -7.84 -21.56
N TYR A 146 24.13 -8.39 -20.50
CA TYR A 146 25.49 -8.94 -20.53
C TYR A 146 25.63 -10.07 -21.56
N ARG A 147 24.56 -10.83 -21.85
CA ARG A 147 24.57 -11.84 -22.94
C ARG A 147 24.71 -11.21 -24.34
N GLN A 148 24.29 -9.96 -24.49
CA GLN A 148 24.28 -9.26 -25.78
C GLN A 148 25.50 -8.34 -25.93
N THR A 149 25.78 -7.53 -24.91
CA THR A 149 26.84 -6.52 -24.89
C THR A 149 27.63 -6.55 -23.57
N PRO A 150 28.51 -7.55 -23.35
CA PRO A 150 29.27 -7.70 -22.09
C PRO A 150 30.04 -6.44 -21.69
N GLU A 151 30.73 -5.82 -22.66
CA GLU A 151 31.60 -4.65 -22.45
C GLU A 151 30.85 -3.41 -21.95
N GLU A 152 29.53 -3.34 -22.14
CA GLU A 152 28.71 -2.19 -21.75
C GLU A 152 28.18 -2.28 -20.32
N VAL A 153 28.05 -3.49 -19.77
CA VAL A 153 27.33 -3.73 -18.50
C VAL A 153 28.12 -4.53 -17.46
N GLU A 154 29.33 -4.98 -17.77
CA GLU A 154 30.17 -5.77 -16.85
C GLU A 154 30.44 -5.04 -15.52
N ASP A 155 30.85 -3.76 -15.58
CA ASP A 155 31.14 -2.95 -14.39
C ASP A 155 29.88 -2.75 -13.52
N GLU A 156 28.74 -2.48 -14.15
CA GLU A 156 27.45 -2.30 -13.47
C GLU A 156 26.98 -3.60 -12.80
N LEU A 157 27.11 -4.73 -13.50
CA LEU A 157 26.76 -6.05 -12.98
C LEU A 157 27.62 -6.40 -11.75
N ILE A 158 28.94 -6.18 -11.81
CA ILE A 158 29.85 -6.39 -10.67
C ILE A 158 29.47 -5.48 -9.50
N GLN A 159 29.15 -4.22 -9.77
CA GLN A 159 28.75 -3.27 -8.73
C GLN A 159 27.46 -3.71 -8.03
N VAL A 160 26.43 -4.10 -8.78
CA VAL A 160 25.14 -4.55 -8.24
C VAL A 160 25.31 -5.82 -7.42
N LEU A 161 25.98 -6.84 -7.95
CA LEU A 161 26.26 -8.09 -7.22
C LEU A 161 27.03 -7.81 -5.92
N GLY A 162 28.07 -6.98 -5.99
CA GLY A 162 28.88 -6.60 -4.84
C GLY A 162 28.09 -5.82 -3.79
N MET A 163 27.20 -4.92 -4.21
CA MET A 163 26.31 -4.18 -3.31
C MET A 163 25.36 -5.11 -2.57
N MET A 164 24.65 -5.99 -3.30
CA MET A 164 23.70 -6.94 -2.72
C MET A 164 24.39 -7.86 -1.71
N LYS A 165 25.56 -8.38 -2.06
CA LYS A 165 26.35 -9.25 -1.18
C LYS A 165 26.78 -8.55 0.10
N ARG A 166 27.27 -7.30 0.01
CA ARG A 166 27.64 -6.50 1.19
C ARG A 166 26.44 -6.24 2.10
N GLN A 167 25.28 -5.93 1.54
CA GLN A 167 24.06 -5.70 2.32
C GLN A 167 23.66 -6.96 3.10
N LEU A 168 23.58 -8.10 2.43
CA LEU A 168 23.22 -9.38 3.06
C LEU A 168 24.27 -9.83 4.09
N GLN A 169 25.57 -9.62 3.82
CA GLN A 169 26.64 -9.89 4.77
C GLN A 169 26.58 -8.98 5.99
N GLY A 170 26.15 -7.72 5.82
CA GLY A 170 25.88 -6.81 6.93
C GLY A 170 24.79 -7.35 7.85
N ASN A 171 23.70 -7.85 7.27
CA ASN A 171 22.60 -8.47 8.04
C ASN A 171 23.08 -9.73 8.78
N LEU A 172 23.89 -10.59 8.14
CA LEU A 172 24.47 -11.79 8.79
C LEU A 172 25.46 -11.47 9.93
N ALA A 173 26.08 -10.30 9.92
CA ALA A 173 27.00 -9.88 10.98
C ALA A 173 26.25 -9.44 12.26
N GLN A 174 24.95 -9.17 12.15
CA GLN A 174 24.08 -8.94 13.29
C GLN A 174 23.66 -10.32 13.82
N ASP A 175 24.15 -10.71 15.00
CA ASP A 175 23.80 -12.00 15.62
C ASP A 175 22.35 -11.97 16.13
N VAL A 176 21.40 -12.16 15.21
CA VAL A 176 19.95 -12.22 15.47
C VAL A 176 19.44 -13.65 15.59
N SER A 177 20.32 -14.65 15.53
CA SER A 177 19.99 -16.09 15.52
C SER A 177 19.17 -16.54 16.75
N HIS A 178 19.32 -15.84 17.86
CA HIS A 178 18.64 -16.11 19.12
C HIS A 178 17.24 -15.49 19.22
N GLU A 179 16.79 -14.79 18.17
CA GLU A 179 15.52 -14.07 18.11
C GLU A 179 14.46 -14.89 17.35
N VAL A 180 13.18 -14.63 17.61
CA VAL A 180 12.06 -15.28 16.89
C VAL A 180 12.18 -14.95 15.40
N GLY A 181 12.16 -15.97 14.53
CA GLY A 181 12.37 -15.82 13.08
C GLY A 181 13.82 -15.53 12.67
N GLY A 182 14.74 -15.40 13.62
CA GLY A 182 16.15 -15.08 13.39
C GLY A 182 16.93 -16.21 12.71
N GLU A 183 16.65 -17.47 13.05
CA GLU A 183 17.27 -18.63 12.38
C GLU A 183 16.84 -18.73 10.91
N GLU A 184 15.56 -18.50 10.61
CA GLU A 184 15.01 -18.43 9.27
C GLU A 184 15.62 -17.26 8.48
N ALA A 185 15.70 -16.07 9.09
CA ALA A 185 16.27 -14.88 8.48
C ALA A 185 17.75 -15.07 8.14
N GLU A 186 18.54 -15.61 9.09
CA GLU A 186 19.97 -15.89 8.90
C GLU A 186 20.18 -16.97 7.82
N ARG A 187 19.36 -18.03 7.83
CA ARG A 187 19.41 -19.10 6.83
C ARG A 187 19.11 -18.55 5.43
N GLY A 188 18.09 -17.71 5.30
CA GLY A 188 17.73 -17.02 4.06
C GLY A 188 18.86 -16.13 3.56
N ALA A 189 19.40 -15.26 4.42
CA ALA A 189 20.51 -14.37 4.08
C ALA A 189 21.78 -15.15 3.67
N ARG A 190 22.12 -16.23 4.38
CA ARG A 190 23.28 -17.09 4.06
C ARG A 190 23.12 -17.77 2.70
N LYS A 191 21.93 -18.32 2.43
CA LYS A 191 21.59 -18.94 1.15
C LYS A 191 21.61 -17.90 0.02
N ALA A 192 21.15 -16.68 0.25
CA ALA A 192 21.18 -15.60 -0.73
C ALA A 192 22.62 -15.18 -1.08
N VAL A 193 23.51 -15.05 -0.08
CA VAL A 193 24.95 -14.78 -0.31
C VAL A 193 25.61 -15.91 -1.10
N GLU A 194 25.29 -17.17 -0.79
CA GLU A 194 25.81 -18.32 -1.54
C GLU A 194 25.36 -18.28 -3.01
N VAL A 195 24.07 -18.05 -3.26
CA VAL A 195 23.52 -17.97 -4.62
C VAL A 195 24.11 -16.80 -5.39
N LEU A 196 24.28 -15.63 -4.77
CA LEU A 196 24.96 -14.49 -5.40
C LEU A 196 26.41 -14.83 -5.75
N GLY A 197 27.12 -15.57 -4.90
CA GLY A 197 28.47 -16.08 -5.22
C GLY A 197 28.47 -17.03 -6.41
N GLN A 198 27.46 -17.90 -6.53
CA GLN A 198 27.30 -18.77 -7.69
C GLN A 198 27.00 -17.98 -8.98
N ILE A 199 26.24 -16.89 -8.88
CA ILE A 199 26.00 -15.97 -10.01
C ILE A 199 27.30 -15.26 -10.38
N GLU A 200 28.06 -14.76 -9.40
CA GLU A 200 29.36 -14.09 -9.59
C GLU A 200 30.43 -15.01 -10.22
N GLU A 201 30.43 -16.31 -9.89
CA GLU A 201 31.37 -17.26 -10.50
C GLU A 201 30.95 -17.70 -11.90
N LYS A 202 29.65 -17.66 -12.20
CA LYS A 202 29.06 -18.24 -13.42
C LYS A 202 28.40 -17.21 -14.33
N TYR A 203 28.47 -15.91 -14.07
CA TYR A 203 27.92 -14.92 -15.00
C TYR A 203 28.54 -14.98 -16.41
N PRO A 204 29.79 -15.46 -16.61
CA PRO A 204 30.31 -15.75 -17.95
C PRO A 204 29.72 -17.03 -18.60
N ASP A 205 29.02 -17.89 -17.85
CA ASP A 205 28.44 -19.17 -18.32
C ASP A 205 26.89 -19.12 -18.32
N HIS A 206 26.34 -18.88 -19.52
CA HIS A 206 25.03 -18.28 -19.73
C HIS A 206 23.80 -19.20 -19.58
N GLN A 207 23.95 -20.52 -19.42
CA GLN A 207 22.80 -21.45 -19.39
C GLN A 207 22.14 -21.65 -18.00
N THR A 208 22.68 -21.05 -16.93
CA THR A 208 22.30 -21.40 -15.54
C THR A 208 21.68 -20.28 -14.71
N HIS A 209 21.44 -19.09 -15.27
CA HIS A 209 21.06 -17.92 -14.46
C HIS A 209 19.62 -17.90 -13.98
N GLU A 210 18.65 -18.36 -14.79
CA GLU A 210 17.22 -18.38 -14.40
C GLU A 210 16.99 -19.22 -13.13
N GLY A 211 17.61 -20.41 -13.06
CA GLY A 211 17.55 -21.27 -11.88
C GLY A 211 18.25 -20.67 -10.66
N LEU A 212 19.30 -19.87 -10.84
CA LEU A 212 19.96 -19.16 -9.76
C LEU A 212 19.13 -17.97 -9.26
N LEU A 213 18.52 -17.20 -10.16
CA LEU A 213 17.62 -16.10 -9.80
C LEU A 213 16.39 -16.60 -9.05
N LYS A 214 15.83 -17.75 -9.45
CA LYS A 214 14.76 -18.39 -8.69
C LYS A 214 15.19 -18.77 -7.27
N LYS A 215 16.37 -19.40 -7.12
CA LYS A 215 16.93 -19.75 -5.80
C LYS A 215 17.23 -18.51 -4.95
N LEU A 216 17.65 -17.42 -5.58
CA LEU A 216 17.85 -16.14 -4.91
C LEU A 216 16.52 -15.59 -4.39
N GLY A 217 15.45 -15.65 -5.20
CA GLY A 217 14.11 -15.27 -4.78
C GLY A 217 13.59 -16.09 -3.61
N GLU A 218 13.78 -17.41 -3.63
CA GLU A 218 13.44 -18.28 -2.50
C GLU A 218 14.23 -17.91 -1.23
N ALA A 219 15.53 -17.61 -1.36
CA ALA A 219 16.37 -17.24 -0.23
C ALA A 219 15.99 -15.87 0.37
N LEU A 220 15.66 -14.89 -0.47
CA LEU A 220 15.16 -13.59 -0.02
C LEU A 220 13.77 -13.70 0.60
N PHE A 221 12.92 -14.61 0.11
CA PHE A 221 11.62 -14.92 0.71
C PHE A 221 11.80 -15.48 2.12
N ASP A 222 12.66 -16.49 2.28
CA ASP A 222 12.95 -17.10 3.59
C ASP A 222 13.43 -16.01 4.59
N MET A 223 14.24 -15.06 4.10
CA MET A 223 14.73 -13.93 4.89
C MET A 223 13.59 -12.99 5.33
N GLU A 224 12.75 -12.53 4.39
CA GLU A 224 11.61 -11.66 4.71
C GLU A 224 10.58 -12.33 5.61
N SER A 225 10.39 -13.64 5.48
CA SER A 225 9.51 -14.42 6.37
C SER A 225 10.03 -14.41 7.81
N GLY A 226 11.33 -14.63 8.00
CA GLY A 226 11.96 -14.52 9.32
C GLY A 226 11.84 -13.12 9.91
N ASP A 227 12.13 -12.07 9.12
CA ASP A 227 11.96 -10.67 9.54
C ASP A 227 10.51 -10.32 9.87
N HIS A 228 9.55 -10.91 9.15
CA HIS A 228 8.12 -10.72 9.42
C HIS A 228 7.69 -11.38 10.73
N GLU A 229 8.11 -12.62 10.97
CA GLU A 229 7.86 -13.32 12.24
C GLU A 229 8.48 -12.57 13.42
N PHE A 230 9.71 -12.08 13.25
CA PHE A 230 10.36 -11.23 14.22
C PHE A 230 9.52 -9.98 14.53
N ARG A 231 9.04 -9.27 13.50
CA ARG A 231 8.21 -8.08 13.67
C ARG A 231 6.88 -8.38 14.37
N LEU A 232 6.24 -9.51 14.05
CA LEU A 232 5.01 -9.94 14.73
C LEU A 232 5.28 -10.23 16.21
N ALA A 233 6.37 -10.93 16.53
CA ALA A 233 6.77 -11.18 17.92
C ALA A 233 7.05 -9.87 18.67
N MET A 234 7.63 -8.87 18.00
CA MET A 234 7.84 -7.54 18.57
C MET A 234 6.53 -6.77 18.84
N MET A 235 5.43 -7.11 18.17
CA MET A 235 4.10 -6.54 18.42
C MET A 235 3.30 -7.28 19.50
N GLU A 236 3.77 -8.44 19.95
CA GLU A 236 3.20 -9.16 21.09
C GLU A 236 3.75 -8.57 22.40
N GLY A 237 2.93 -8.53 23.46
CA GLY A 237 3.37 -7.91 24.70
C GLY A 237 2.25 -7.70 25.72
N PRO A 238 2.53 -6.93 26.77
CA PRO A 238 1.61 -6.76 27.90
C PRO A 238 0.36 -5.97 27.54
N THR A 239 0.40 -5.16 26.47
CA THR A 239 -0.73 -4.33 26.07
C THR A 239 -1.54 -4.99 24.94
N VAL A 240 -2.80 -4.59 24.80
CA VAL A 240 -3.64 -4.97 23.65
C VAL A 240 -3.35 -4.14 22.40
N MET A 241 -2.43 -3.17 22.46
CA MET A 241 -2.08 -2.26 21.37
C MET A 241 -0.75 -2.67 20.73
N PRO A 242 -0.74 -3.21 19.50
CA PRO A 242 0.47 -3.68 18.83
C PRO A 242 1.58 -2.63 18.71
N ALA A 243 1.22 -1.36 18.46
CA ALA A 243 2.17 -0.25 18.34
C ALA A 243 2.89 0.03 19.68
N ALA A 244 2.18 -0.05 20.80
CA ALA A 244 2.76 0.11 22.14
C ALA A 244 3.73 -1.05 22.45
N ASN A 245 3.34 -2.29 22.14
CA ASN A 245 4.22 -3.45 22.34
C ASN A 245 5.49 -3.38 21.49
N LEU A 246 5.39 -2.91 20.25
CA LEU A 246 6.54 -2.68 19.37
C LEU A 246 7.54 -1.70 19.99
N PHE A 247 7.04 -0.58 20.54
CA PHE A 247 7.87 0.35 21.31
C PHE A 247 8.49 -0.32 22.53
N ILE A 248 7.68 -0.95 23.39
CA ILE A 248 8.12 -1.60 24.63
C ILE A 248 9.24 -2.60 24.37
N ASN A 249 9.06 -3.50 23.41
CA ASN A 249 10.03 -4.54 23.10
C ASN A 249 11.31 -3.98 22.49
N THR A 250 11.20 -2.93 21.66
CA THR A 250 12.38 -2.24 21.09
C THR A 250 13.18 -1.53 22.19
N ALA A 251 12.47 -0.85 23.10
CA ALA A 251 13.06 -0.16 24.23
C ALA A 251 13.75 -1.13 25.21
N ARG A 252 13.12 -2.27 25.55
CA ARG A 252 13.73 -3.34 26.37
C ARG A 252 15.02 -3.86 25.77
N ARG A 253 15.05 -4.08 24.46
CA ARG A 253 16.27 -4.55 23.77
C ARG A 253 17.38 -3.50 23.77
N ALA A 254 17.04 -2.22 23.66
CA ALA A 254 18.02 -1.14 23.82
C ALA A 254 18.55 -1.06 25.27
N LEU A 255 17.68 -1.24 26.27
CA LEU A 255 18.04 -1.33 27.69
C LEU A 255 18.97 -2.53 27.99
N GLU A 256 18.72 -3.67 27.35
CA GLU A 256 19.54 -4.89 27.45
C GLU A 256 20.86 -4.78 26.67
N GLY A 257 21.08 -3.71 25.90
CA GLY A 257 22.26 -3.52 25.05
C GLY A 257 22.27 -4.39 23.78
N LYS A 258 21.13 -4.99 23.42
CA LYS A 258 20.95 -5.76 22.18
C LYS A 258 20.72 -4.85 20.96
N LEU A 259 20.18 -3.66 21.19
CA LEU A 259 20.05 -2.61 20.18
C LEU A 259 20.83 -1.35 20.57
N PRO A 260 21.25 -0.52 19.60
CA PRO A 260 21.80 0.79 19.87
C PRO A 260 20.86 1.62 20.75
N LYS A 261 21.42 2.48 21.62
CA LYS A 261 20.61 3.35 22.50
C LYS A 261 19.69 4.24 21.67
N GLU A 262 20.13 4.66 20.49
CA GLU A 262 19.37 5.48 19.53
C GLU A 262 18.08 4.78 19.06
N SER A 263 18.03 3.44 19.05
CA SER A 263 16.82 2.68 18.71
C SER A 263 15.69 2.88 19.72
N TYR A 264 16.01 3.16 21.00
CA TYR A 264 15.00 3.54 21.99
C TYR A 264 14.31 4.84 21.58
N ALA A 265 15.09 5.89 21.28
CA ALA A 265 14.56 7.20 20.95
C ALA A 265 13.76 7.17 19.65
N ALA A 266 14.26 6.45 18.63
CA ALA A 266 13.54 6.28 17.37
C ALA A 266 12.20 5.55 17.56
N ALA A 267 12.16 4.51 18.40
CA ALA A 267 10.92 3.79 18.70
C ALA A 267 9.93 4.64 19.49
N LEU A 268 10.40 5.44 20.45
CA LEU A 268 9.56 6.36 21.22
C LEU A 268 8.98 7.46 20.33
N ASP A 269 9.78 8.05 19.44
CA ASP A 269 9.32 9.06 18.49
C ASP A 269 8.26 8.49 17.53
N ALA A 270 8.51 7.31 16.95
CA ALA A 270 7.55 6.64 16.09
C ALA A 270 6.23 6.32 16.82
N TYR A 271 6.29 5.88 18.07
CA TYR A 271 5.10 5.63 18.87
C TYR A 271 4.36 6.93 19.22
N THR A 272 5.08 8.00 19.57
CA THR A 272 4.51 9.32 19.87
C THR A 272 3.78 9.89 18.64
N GLN A 273 4.39 9.79 17.45
CA GLN A 273 3.76 10.21 16.20
C GLN A 273 2.51 9.39 15.88
N PHE A 274 2.56 8.07 16.09
CA PHE A 274 1.40 7.20 15.94
C PHE A 274 0.24 7.63 16.85
N VAL A 275 0.52 7.92 18.12
CA VAL A 275 -0.50 8.36 19.09
C VAL A 275 -1.08 9.71 18.68
N ALA A 276 -0.23 10.69 18.37
CA ALA A 276 -0.66 12.03 17.96
C ALA A 276 -1.55 11.98 16.71
N ALA A 277 -1.18 11.20 15.69
CA ALA A 277 -1.97 11.05 14.47
C ALA A 277 -3.33 10.36 14.71
N ASN A 278 -3.46 9.50 15.71
CA ASN A 278 -4.75 8.93 16.09
C ASN A 278 -5.59 9.92 16.89
N TRP A 279 -4.97 10.75 17.73
CA TRP A 279 -5.68 11.78 18.49
C TRP A 279 -6.22 12.89 17.59
N GLU A 280 -5.44 13.38 16.62
CA GLU A 280 -5.87 14.38 15.64
C GLU A 280 -7.15 13.92 14.90
N LYS A 281 -7.22 12.64 14.54
CA LYS A 281 -8.42 12.05 13.93
C LYS A 281 -9.62 12.04 14.88
N ILE A 282 -9.42 11.83 16.17
CA ILE A 282 -10.49 11.88 17.17
C ILE A 282 -10.97 13.33 17.32
N GLU A 283 -10.05 14.29 17.45
CA GLU A 283 -10.38 15.72 17.55
C GLU A 283 -11.21 16.20 16.35
N GLU A 284 -10.83 15.84 15.12
CA GLU A 284 -11.58 16.18 13.91
C GLU A 284 -13.05 15.68 13.96
N GLN A 285 -13.28 14.50 14.54
CA GLN A 285 -14.64 13.98 14.69
C GLN A 285 -15.41 14.69 15.82
N LEU A 286 -14.73 15.20 16.84
CA LEU A 286 -15.33 15.94 17.95
C LEU A 286 -15.74 17.37 17.58
N GLU A 287 -15.21 17.92 16.49
CA GLU A 287 -15.66 19.23 15.96
C GLU A 287 -17.11 19.19 15.43
N LYS A 288 -17.63 18.00 15.14
CA LYS A 288 -19.02 17.80 14.71
C LYS A 288 -19.97 17.77 15.91
N PRO A 289 -21.22 18.26 15.78
CA PRO A 289 -22.19 18.21 16.86
C PRO A 289 -22.43 16.76 17.34
N ILE A 290 -22.04 16.46 18.57
CA ILE A 290 -22.27 15.15 19.19
C ILE A 290 -23.69 15.11 19.75
N GLU A 291 -24.60 14.37 19.13
CA GLU A 291 -25.99 14.25 19.59
C GLU A 291 -26.18 13.15 20.66
N SER A 292 -25.27 12.16 20.70
CA SER A 292 -25.34 11.05 21.64
C SER A 292 -24.90 11.44 23.06
N ALA A 293 -25.83 11.42 24.00
CA ALA A 293 -25.55 11.66 25.43
C ALA A 293 -24.55 10.65 26.02
N SER A 294 -24.44 9.45 25.46
CA SER A 294 -23.44 8.45 25.90
C SER A 294 -22.03 8.90 25.53
N ILE A 295 -21.86 9.46 24.33
CA ILE A 295 -20.58 9.98 23.82
C ILE A 295 -20.20 11.25 24.60
N GLN A 296 -21.15 12.16 24.83
CA GLN A 296 -20.90 13.39 25.61
C GLN A 296 -20.45 13.11 27.06
N ASN A 297 -20.96 12.05 27.69
CA ASN A 297 -20.56 11.67 29.04
C ASN A 297 -19.20 10.96 29.10
N GLU A 298 -18.82 10.25 28.04
CA GLU A 298 -17.56 9.52 27.97
C GLU A 298 -16.39 10.41 27.56
N LEU A 299 -16.65 11.46 26.78
CA LEU A 299 -15.62 12.35 26.25
C LEU A 299 -14.65 12.91 27.31
N PRO A 300 -15.10 13.41 28.49
CA PRO A 300 -14.18 13.87 29.53
C PRO A 300 -13.23 12.77 30.01
N ASN A 301 -13.72 11.54 30.15
CA ASN A 301 -12.88 10.40 30.56
C ASN A 301 -11.84 10.07 29.49
N THR A 302 -12.21 10.14 28.21
CA THR A 302 -11.25 9.95 27.11
C THR A 302 -10.17 11.04 27.10
N MET A 303 -10.55 12.31 27.36
CA MET A 303 -9.58 13.41 27.44
C MET A 303 -8.59 13.21 28.61
N ASP A 304 -9.09 12.81 29.78
CA ASP A 304 -8.23 12.52 30.93
C ASP A 304 -7.22 11.39 30.60
N ILE A 305 -7.66 10.33 29.90
CA ILE A 305 -6.77 9.22 29.48
C ILE A 305 -5.70 9.70 28.48
N VAL A 306 -6.05 10.63 27.58
CA VAL A 306 -5.09 11.19 26.60
C VAL A 306 -4.04 12.05 27.31
N ASP A 307 -4.47 12.91 28.23
CA ASP A 307 -3.56 13.75 29.02
C ASP A 307 -2.58 12.87 29.83
N GLU A 308 -3.08 11.83 30.50
CA GLU A 308 -2.25 10.85 31.21
C GLU A 308 -1.28 10.14 30.26
N HIS A 309 -1.68 9.91 29.00
CA HIS A 309 -0.81 9.25 28.02
C HIS A 309 0.35 10.15 27.59
N GLU A 310 0.09 11.43 27.36
CA GLU A 310 1.12 12.42 27.03
C GLU A 310 2.13 12.59 28.17
N GLU A 311 1.66 12.65 29.42
CA GLU A 311 2.53 12.68 30.60
C GLU A 311 3.43 11.45 30.70
N LEU A 312 2.89 10.28 30.36
CA LEU A 312 3.63 9.02 30.36
C LEU A 312 4.67 8.96 29.24
N LEU A 313 4.37 9.48 28.05
CA LEU A 313 5.32 9.57 26.94
C LEU A 313 6.50 10.49 27.30
N GLU A 314 6.27 11.60 27.99
CA GLU A 314 7.33 12.46 28.50
C GLU A 314 8.16 11.76 29.59
N SER A 315 7.57 10.85 30.36
CA SER A 315 8.29 10.03 31.35
C SER A 315 9.22 9.02 30.67
N PHE A 316 8.79 8.34 29.61
CA PHE A 316 9.67 7.51 28.77
C PHE A 316 10.83 8.32 28.16
N LYS A 317 10.56 9.55 27.72
CA LYS A 317 11.59 10.44 27.19
C LYS A 317 12.64 10.82 28.25
N LYS A 318 12.21 11.14 29.48
CA LYS A 318 13.14 11.40 30.60
C LYS A 318 14.02 10.20 30.92
N ILE A 319 13.49 8.97 30.87
CA ILE A 319 14.29 7.75 31.05
C ILE A 319 15.43 7.67 30.02
N TYR A 320 15.16 8.07 28.78
CA TYR A 320 16.20 8.13 27.75
C TYR A 320 17.28 9.19 28.03
N GLU A 321 16.85 10.39 28.43
CA GLU A 321 17.70 11.57 28.68
C GLU A 321 18.57 11.41 29.93
N ASP A 322 17.99 10.95 31.05
CA ASP A 322 18.65 10.85 32.36
C ASP A 322 19.54 9.60 32.51
N GLY A 323 19.48 8.70 31.53
CA GLY A 323 20.22 7.45 31.50
C GLY A 323 19.30 6.27 31.72
N LEU A 324 19.13 5.48 30.65
CA LEU A 324 18.29 4.29 30.56
C LEU A 324 18.26 3.46 31.86
N ASP A 325 17.22 3.65 32.66
CA ASP A 325 16.96 2.91 33.89
C ASP A 325 15.88 1.86 33.63
N SER A 326 16.27 0.58 33.70
CA SER A 326 15.36 -0.53 33.45
C SER A 326 14.24 -0.64 34.47
N SER A 327 14.43 -0.16 35.71
CA SER A 327 13.38 -0.23 36.73
C SER A 327 12.28 0.80 36.49
N LEU A 328 12.68 2.06 36.26
CA LEU A 328 11.76 3.14 35.90
C LEU A 328 11.03 2.85 34.59
N PHE A 329 11.72 2.20 33.64
CA PHE A 329 11.10 1.78 32.39
C PHE A 329 9.97 0.77 32.62
N GLU A 330 10.19 -0.27 33.43
CA GLU A 330 9.15 -1.26 33.69
C GLU A 330 7.97 -0.67 34.48
N GLU A 331 8.20 0.27 35.39
CA GLU A 331 7.14 1.04 36.05
C GLU A 331 6.28 1.80 35.03
N CYS A 332 6.90 2.52 34.09
CA CYS A 332 6.18 3.20 33.01
C CYS A 332 5.44 2.23 32.07
N VAL A 333 5.95 1.01 31.86
CA VAL A 333 5.28 -0.02 31.06
C VAL A 333 4.03 -0.56 31.77
N GLU A 334 4.07 -0.74 33.08
CA GLU A 334 2.89 -1.11 33.87
C GLU A 334 1.80 -0.04 33.78
N GLU A 335 2.17 1.24 33.93
CA GLU A 335 1.26 2.38 33.75
C GLU A 335 0.69 2.43 32.33
N LEU A 336 1.53 2.25 31.29
CA LEU A 336 1.09 2.22 29.90
C LEU A 336 0.10 1.08 29.63
N THR A 337 0.28 -0.05 30.30
CA THR A 337 -0.59 -1.22 30.12
C THR A 337 -1.99 -0.96 30.67
N GLU A 338 -2.10 -0.38 31.87
CA GLU A 338 -3.41 0.01 32.42
C GLU A 338 -4.05 1.15 31.62
N LEU A 339 -3.25 2.10 31.14
CA LEU A 339 -3.75 3.22 30.34
C LEU A 339 -4.29 2.75 28.98
N VAL A 340 -3.57 1.87 28.27
CA VAL A 340 -4.06 1.26 27.02
C VAL A 340 -5.35 0.47 27.24
N LYS A 341 -5.50 -0.18 28.39
CA LYS A 341 -6.73 -0.88 28.76
C LYS A 341 -7.88 0.11 29.02
N ALA A 342 -7.63 1.21 29.73
CA ALA A 342 -8.62 2.28 29.92
C ALA A 342 -9.06 2.88 28.57
N PHE A 343 -8.12 3.13 27.65
CA PHE A 343 -8.43 3.56 26.27
C PHE A 343 -9.35 2.57 25.55
N LYS A 344 -9.09 1.26 25.66
CA LYS A 344 -9.93 0.24 25.05
C LYS A 344 -11.34 0.22 25.64
N GLU A 345 -11.45 0.33 26.97
CA GLU A 345 -12.73 0.38 27.67
C GLU A 345 -13.55 1.62 27.27
N SER A 346 -12.90 2.79 27.20
CA SER A 346 -13.49 4.03 26.70
C SER A 346 -13.91 3.90 25.23
N GLY A 347 -13.05 3.36 24.37
CA GLY A 347 -13.33 3.05 22.97
C GLY A 347 -14.56 2.16 22.77
N GLN A 348 -14.75 1.17 23.63
CA GLN A 348 -15.91 0.28 23.58
C GLN A 348 -17.23 1.04 23.83
N ILE A 349 -17.22 2.10 24.63
CA ILE A 349 -18.42 2.92 24.90
C ILE A 349 -18.83 3.69 23.64
N TYR A 350 -17.88 4.20 22.86
CA TYR A 350 -18.15 4.82 21.56
C TYR A 350 -18.73 3.81 20.56
N ILE A 351 -18.13 2.61 20.48
CA ILE A 351 -18.62 1.52 19.61
C ILE A 351 -20.04 1.11 20.01
N ASP A 352 -20.31 0.98 21.30
CA ASP A 352 -21.63 0.64 21.83
C ASP A 352 -22.65 1.75 21.57
N ALA A 353 -22.25 3.02 21.69
CA ALA A 353 -23.10 4.17 21.41
C ALA A 353 -23.48 4.22 19.93
N ALA A 354 -22.50 4.11 19.02
CA ALA A 354 -22.73 4.04 17.58
C ALA A 354 -23.63 2.85 17.21
N ASN A 355 -23.47 1.71 17.88
CA ASN A 355 -24.31 0.54 17.65
C ASN A 355 -25.76 0.69 18.15
N ARG A 356 -26.03 1.62 19.08
CA ARG A 356 -27.38 1.89 19.64
C ARG A 356 -28.08 3.04 18.93
N GLU A 357 -27.33 3.97 18.35
CA GLU A 357 -27.84 5.09 17.59
C GLU A 357 -28.66 4.58 16.39
N GLY A 358 -29.84 5.15 16.17
CA GLY A 358 -30.77 4.69 15.14
C GLY A 358 -31.53 3.38 15.42
N LYS A 359 -31.31 2.67 16.54
CA LYS A 359 -31.95 1.37 16.86
C LYS A 359 -32.97 1.43 18.00
N ILE A 360 -34.03 0.61 17.95
CA ILE A 360 -35.01 0.39 19.02
C ILE A 360 -34.49 -0.71 19.95
N VAL A 361 -34.33 -0.39 21.24
CA VAL A 361 -33.87 -1.35 22.24
C VAL A 361 -35.03 -2.24 22.70
N CYS A 362 -34.82 -3.56 22.66
CA CYS A 362 -35.77 -4.52 23.21
C CYS A 362 -35.79 -4.43 24.74
N VAL A 363 -36.94 -4.04 25.31
CA VAL A 363 -37.15 -3.95 26.77
C VAL A 363 -36.98 -5.27 27.53
N ASN A 364 -37.02 -6.41 26.85
CA ASN A 364 -36.92 -7.73 27.49
C ASN A 364 -35.50 -8.30 27.48
N CYS A 365 -34.73 -8.11 26.41
CA CYS A 365 -33.39 -8.68 26.31
C CYS A 365 -32.27 -7.64 26.11
N GLY A 366 -32.60 -6.35 26.01
CA GLY A 366 -31.62 -5.27 25.86
C GLY A 366 -31.00 -5.13 24.47
N ARG A 367 -31.32 -6.01 23.51
CA ARG A 367 -30.76 -5.96 22.15
C ARG A 367 -31.29 -4.75 21.37
N GLY A 368 -30.41 -4.01 20.69
CA GLY A 368 -30.80 -2.99 19.71
C GLY A 368 -31.28 -3.63 18.41
N ASN A 369 -32.42 -3.19 17.90
CA ASN A 369 -33.05 -3.68 16.67
C ASN A 369 -33.28 -2.52 15.70
N PRO A 370 -33.30 -2.74 14.38
CA PRO A 370 -33.71 -1.72 13.41
C PRO A 370 -35.06 -1.09 13.75
N ARG A 371 -35.24 0.21 13.46
CA ARG A 371 -36.51 0.93 13.70
C ARG A 371 -37.71 0.37 12.91
N THR A 372 -37.43 -0.35 11.83
CA THR A 372 -38.44 -1.02 10.99
C THR A 372 -38.97 -2.32 11.62
N ASN A 373 -38.30 -2.85 12.65
CA ASN A 373 -38.69 -4.11 13.26
C ASN A 373 -39.76 -3.91 14.34
N ASN A 374 -40.84 -4.69 14.23
CA ASN A 374 -41.91 -4.73 15.23
C ASN A 374 -41.66 -5.77 16.33
N VAL A 375 -40.68 -6.66 16.13
CA VAL A 375 -40.32 -7.75 17.04
C VAL A 375 -38.80 -7.84 17.15
N CYS A 376 -38.31 -8.19 18.34
CA CYS A 376 -36.89 -8.34 18.61
C CYS A 376 -36.36 -9.57 17.90
N GLU A 377 -35.31 -9.40 17.08
CA GLU A 377 -34.70 -10.49 16.31
C GLU A 377 -34.07 -11.59 17.17
N SER A 378 -33.72 -11.27 18.42
CA SER A 378 -33.06 -12.21 19.33
C SER A 378 -34.03 -13.00 20.19
N CYS A 379 -35.06 -12.36 20.74
CA CYS A 379 -35.97 -13.01 21.70
C CYS A 379 -37.43 -13.09 21.23
N GLY A 380 -37.74 -12.57 20.03
CA GLY A 380 -39.07 -12.57 19.46
C GLY A 380 -40.08 -11.65 20.17
N ASN A 381 -39.65 -10.90 21.19
CA ASN A 381 -40.55 -10.06 21.96
C ASN A 381 -40.93 -8.78 21.19
N ALA A 382 -42.15 -8.30 21.35
CA ALA A 382 -42.61 -7.09 20.66
C ALA A 382 -41.78 -5.86 21.07
N LEU A 383 -41.34 -5.08 20.08
CA LEU A 383 -40.58 -3.86 20.30
C LEU A 383 -41.52 -2.66 20.52
N PRO A 384 -41.15 -1.67 21.35
CA PRO A 384 -41.96 -0.47 21.53
C PRO A 384 -42.05 0.32 20.22
N ASN A 385 -43.22 0.24 19.57
CA ASN A 385 -43.50 1.01 18.37
C ASN A 385 -44.06 2.38 18.78
N ILE A 386 -43.23 3.42 18.73
CA ILE A 386 -43.72 4.79 18.92
C ILE A 386 -44.28 5.24 17.57
N ALA A 387 -45.54 4.91 17.33
CA ALA A 387 -46.32 5.59 16.31
C ALA A 387 -46.70 6.98 16.85
N SER A 388 -46.02 8.01 16.35
CA SER A 388 -46.40 9.43 16.43
C SER A 388 -46.02 10.01 15.07
N ASP A 389 -46.91 10.10 14.09
CA ASP A 389 -47.85 11.22 13.90
C ASP A 389 -47.40 12.50 14.61
N ASP A 390 -47.00 13.49 13.81
CA ASP A 390 -46.50 14.84 14.14
C ASP A 390 -45.02 15.02 14.57
N SER A 391 -44.08 14.50 13.77
CA SER A 391 -42.77 15.16 13.59
C SER A 391 -42.52 15.44 12.11
N PRO A 392 -42.11 16.66 11.71
CA PRO A 392 -41.78 16.95 10.32
C PRO A 392 -40.68 15.99 9.87
N ASP A 393 -40.82 15.50 8.64
CA ASP A 393 -39.84 14.66 7.95
C ASP A 393 -38.41 15.11 8.30
N SER A 394 -37.77 14.33 9.18
CA SER A 394 -36.32 14.36 9.28
C SER A 394 -35.83 13.65 8.03
N THR A 395 -35.67 14.41 6.95
CA THR A 395 -34.77 14.09 5.84
C THR A 395 -33.36 14.00 6.39
N PHE A 396 -33.11 12.89 7.09
CA PHE A 396 -31.82 12.30 7.36
C PHE A 396 -32.06 10.80 7.19
N GLU A 397 -32.31 10.40 5.94
CA GLU A 397 -31.65 9.19 5.48
C GLU A 397 -30.17 9.47 5.71
N ILE A 398 -29.55 8.71 6.62
CA ILE A 398 -28.11 8.59 6.62
C ILE A 398 -27.79 7.90 5.29
N SER A 399 -27.64 8.70 4.25
CA SER A 399 -26.65 8.41 3.23
C SER A 399 -25.35 8.26 3.99
N GLU A 400 -24.80 7.05 3.98
CA GLU A 400 -23.38 6.79 4.19
C GLU A 400 -22.60 7.72 3.26
N HIS A 401 -22.38 8.97 3.65
CA HIS A 401 -21.56 9.93 2.91
C HIS A 401 -20.62 10.58 3.92
N GLY A 402 -19.56 9.84 4.17
CA GLY A 402 -18.32 10.27 4.81
C GLY A 402 -17.16 9.58 4.13
N GLY A 403 -16.84 10.02 2.90
CA GLY A 403 -15.65 9.62 2.16
C GLY A 403 -15.72 8.23 1.52
N LEU A 404 -15.34 8.16 0.24
CA LEU A 404 -15.09 6.92 -0.52
C LEU A 404 -14.03 5.98 0.12
N GLU A 405 -13.51 6.32 1.30
CA GLU A 405 -12.56 5.51 2.07
C GLU A 405 -13.25 4.62 3.14
N ASP A 406 -14.42 4.98 3.68
CA ASP A 406 -15.02 4.21 4.81
C ASP A 406 -15.95 3.07 4.35
N GLU A 407 -16.51 3.13 3.13
CA GLU A 407 -17.32 2.03 2.54
C GLU A 407 -16.47 0.83 2.08
N THR A 408 -15.14 0.96 2.04
CA THR A 408 -14.23 -0.14 1.63
C THR A 408 -13.71 -0.99 2.79
N ARG A 409 -14.09 -0.66 4.03
CA ARG A 409 -13.69 -1.43 5.22
C ARG A 409 -14.55 -2.69 5.35
N MET A 410 -13.93 -3.84 5.14
CA MET A 410 -14.61 -5.12 5.29
C MET A 410 -15.15 -5.30 6.72
N VAL A 411 -16.48 -5.43 6.85
CA VAL A 411 -17.15 -5.76 8.11
C VAL A 411 -17.08 -7.27 8.34
N MET A 412 -16.79 -7.70 9.58
CA MET A 412 -16.83 -9.11 9.98
C MET A 412 -18.20 -9.71 9.65
N THR A 413 -18.25 -10.62 8.68
CA THR A 413 -19.50 -11.30 8.29
C THR A 413 -19.75 -12.52 9.17
N THR A 414 -21.01 -12.93 9.32
CA THR A 414 -21.38 -14.15 10.09
C THR A 414 -20.67 -15.41 9.56
N ASN A 415 -20.33 -15.46 8.27
CA ASN A 415 -19.60 -16.59 7.70
C ASN A 415 -18.12 -16.58 8.09
N LEU A 416 -17.48 -15.40 8.12
CA LEU A 416 -16.10 -15.24 8.56
C LEU A 416 -15.95 -15.49 10.05
N GLU A 417 -16.86 -14.94 10.85
CA GLU A 417 -16.92 -15.16 12.30
C GLU A 417 -16.99 -16.67 12.60
N ARG A 418 -17.81 -17.42 11.85
CA ARG A 418 -17.93 -18.87 12.02
C ARG A 418 -16.62 -19.62 11.70
N ILE A 419 -15.85 -19.18 10.70
CA ILE A 419 -14.56 -19.78 10.35
C ILE A 419 -13.54 -19.47 11.45
N PHE A 420 -13.45 -18.21 11.88
CA PHE A 420 -12.48 -17.76 12.86
C PHE A 420 -12.75 -18.33 14.26
N GLN A 421 -14.03 -18.39 14.65
CA GLN A 421 -14.40 -19.06 15.89
C GLN A 421 -14.05 -20.55 15.86
N ALA A 422 -14.18 -21.22 14.71
CA ALA A 422 -13.77 -22.62 14.57
C ALA A 422 -12.24 -22.79 14.67
N CYS A 423 -11.45 -21.83 14.18
CA CYS A 423 -9.99 -21.81 14.40
C CYS A 423 -9.65 -21.69 15.89
N GLU A 424 -10.27 -20.74 16.60
CA GLU A 424 -10.07 -20.61 18.04
C GLU A 424 -10.55 -21.84 18.81
N ASP A 425 -11.69 -22.42 18.41
CA ASP A 425 -12.28 -23.57 19.09
C ASP A 425 -11.44 -24.83 18.89
N VAL A 426 -10.84 -25.04 17.71
CA VAL A 426 -9.97 -26.21 17.48
C VAL A 426 -8.64 -26.04 18.19
N GLU A 427 -8.09 -24.82 18.22
CA GLU A 427 -6.84 -24.49 18.93
C GLU A 427 -6.98 -24.70 20.44
N ASN A 428 -8.13 -24.30 21.00
CA ASN A 428 -8.43 -24.47 22.42
C ASN A 428 -8.98 -25.88 22.77
N GLY A 429 -9.07 -26.79 21.79
CA GLY A 429 -9.59 -28.15 21.98
C GLY A 429 -11.08 -28.23 22.32
N ARG A 430 -11.86 -27.18 22.02
CA ARG A 430 -13.33 -27.13 22.20
C ARG A 430 -14.07 -27.90 21.12
N ILE A 431 -13.48 -28.00 19.92
CA ILE A 431 -13.96 -28.87 18.83
C ILE A 431 -12.85 -29.84 18.39
N THR A 432 -13.25 -30.97 17.83
CA THR A 432 -12.33 -31.96 17.28
C THR A 432 -11.79 -31.56 15.90
N PRO A 433 -10.62 -32.08 15.46
CA PRO A 433 -10.11 -31.84 14.11
C PRO A 433 -11.10 -32.26 13.00
N ASP A 434 -11.88 -33.31 13.22
CA ASP A 434 -12.93 -33.76 12.28
C ASP A 434 -14.10 -32.77 12.21
N GLU A 435 -14.46 -32.13 13.33
CA GLU A 435 -15.47 -31.06 13.36
C GLU A 435 -14.95 -29.78 12.69
N PHE A 436 -13.67 -29.47 12.87
CA PHE A 436 -13.01 -28.35 12.20
C PHE A 436 -12.96 -28.53 10.68
N ILE A 437 -12.58 -29.72 10.18
CA ILE A 437 -12.60 -30.03 8.74
C ILE A 437 -13.99 -29.80 8.14
N LYS A 438 -15.07 -30.18 8.84
CA LYS A 438 -16.45 -29.95 8.35
C LYS A 438 -16.78 -28.47 8.19
N VAL A 439 -16.22 -27.60 9.04
CA VAL A 439 -16.37 -26.14 8.88
C VAL A 439 -15.61 -25.64 7.66
N LEU A 440 -14.38 -26.12 7.44
CA LEU A 440 -13.59 -25.78 6.25
C LEU A 440 -14.23 -26.28 4.95
N GLU A 441 -14.78 -27.50 4.94
CA GLU A 441 -15.51 -28.06 3.80
C GLU A 441 -16.78 -27.28 3.48
N TRP A 442 -17.52 -26.85 4.51
CA TRP A 442 -18.68 -25.96 4.34
C TRP A 442 -18.27 -24.61 3.73
N ALA A 443 -17.20 -23.99 4.23
CA ALA A 443 -16.69 -22.73 3.72
C ALA A 443 -16.23 -22.86 2.25
N ASN A 444 -15.53 -23.95 1.92
CA ASN A 444 -15.13 -24.26 0.55
C ASN A 444 -16.37 -24.51 -0.37
N GLY A 445 -17.45 -25.06 0.18
CA GLY A 445 -18.73 -25.16 -0.50
C GLY A 445 -19.33 -23.81 -0.88
N LEU A 446 -19.18 -22.79 -0.02
CA LEU A 446 -19.61 -21.40 -0.32
C LEU A 446 -18.76 -20.80 -1.45
N LEU A 447 -17.43 -20.98 -1.42
CA LEU A 447 -16.53 -20.51 -2.48
C LEU A 447 -16.89 -21.09 -3.85
N LYS A 448 -17.19 -22.38 -3.92
CA LYS A 448 -17.65 -23.03 -5.16
C LYS A 448 -18.95 -22.43 -5.69
N GLN A 449 -19.89 -22.08 -4.80
CA GLN A 449 -21.14 -21.42 -5.21
C GLN A 449 -20.87 -20.00 -5.73
N MET A 450 -19.97 -19.26 -5.09
CA MET A 450 -19.57 -17.92 -5.53
C MET A 450 -18.87 -17.97 -6.90
N SER A 451 -17.89 -18.85 -7.09
CA SER A 451 -17.19 -19.05 -8.37
C SER A 451 -18.15 -19.42 -9.51
N LEU A 452 -19.13 -20.31 -9.26
CA LEU A 452 -20.17 -20.63 -10.25
C LEU A 452 -21.04 -19.41 -10.60
N GLY A 453 -21.31 -18.53 -9.63
CA GLY A 453 -22.02 -17.28 -9.86
C GLY A 453 -21.24 -16.30 -10.74
N VAL A 454 -19.93 -16.18 -10.52
CA VAL A 454 -19.02 -15.35 -11.33
C VAL A 454 -18.95 -15.87 -12.75
N ALA A 455 -18.68 -17.16 -12.95
CA ALA A 455 -18.60 -17.78 -14.27
C ALA A 455 -19.91 -17.60 -15.07
N LYS A 456 -21.07 -17.64 -14.39
CA LYS A 456 -22.36 -17.37 -15.00
C LYS A 456 -22.49 -15.92 -15.44
N LYS A 457 -22.16 -14.95 -14.58
CA LYS A 457 -22.21 -13.52 -14.95
C LYS A 457 -21.19 -13.16 -16.04
N GLN A 458 -20.01 -13.78 -16.04
CA GLN A 458 -19.00 -13.60 -17.09
C GLN A 458 -19.50 -14.12 -18.44
N ALA A 459 -20.20 -15.26 -18.46
CA ALA A 459 -20.86 -15.76 -19.65
C ALA A 459 -21.99 -14.83 -20.12
N GLU A 460 -22.79 -14.28 -19.19
CA GLU A 460 -23.83 -13.29 -19.51
C GLU A 460 -23.23 -11.99 -20.11
N ALA A 461 -22.13 -11.48 -19.55
CA ALA A 461 -21.40 -10.32 -20.07
C ALA A 461 -20.80 -10.57 -21.47
N ASN A 462 -20.23 -11.76 -21.69
CA ASN A 462 -19.67 -12.16 -22.99
C ASN A 462 -20.76 -12.38 -24.06
N HIS A 463 -22.00 -12.65 -23.66
CA HIS A 463 -23.15 -12.85 -24.54
C HIS A 463 -24.11 -11.64 -24.60
N ALA A 464 -23.76 -10.52 -23.96
CA ALA A 464 -24.64 -9.36 -23.82
C ALA A 464 -24.99 -8.66 -25.14
N TYR A 465 -24.25 -8.93 -26.23
CA TYR A 465 -24.42 -8.23 -27.51
C TYR A 465 -24.95 -9.16 -28.61
N SER A 466 -26.12 -8.83 -29.16
CA SER A 466 -26.65 -9.43 -30.39
C SER A 466 -26.28 -8.64 -31.66
N GLU A 467 -25.71 -7.44 -31.51
CA GLU A 467 -25.29 -6.53 -32.58
C GLU A 467 -23.88 -5.97 -32.29
N THR A 468 -23.26 -5.29 -33.26
CA THR A 468 -21.90 -4.73 -33.14
C THR A 468 -21.84 -3.69 -32.01
N PRO A 469 -21.07 -3.92 -30.93
CA PRO A 469 -21.02 -3.02 -29.77
C PRO A 469 -20.35 -1.69 -30.10
N THR A 470 -20.74 -0.61 -29.41
CA THR A 470 -20.04 0.68 -29.47
C THR A 470 -18.76 0.64 -28.62
N PRO A 471 -17.76 1.51 -28.86
CA PRO A 471 -16.55 1.57 -28.05
C PRO A 471 -16.80 1.78 -26.54
N GLU A 472 -17.83 2.56 -26.20
CA GLU A 472 -18.25 2.79 -24.79
C GLU A 472 -18.78 1.51 -24.14
N MET A 473 -19.53 0.69 -24.90
CA MET A 473 -20.03 -0.60 -24.43
C MET A 473 -18.91 -1.64 -24.30
N GLU A 474 -17.92 -1.63 -25.20
CA GLU A 474 -16.74 -2.48 -25.08
C GLU A 474 -15.89 -2.11 -23.86
N ASN A 475 -15.73 -0.82 -23.58
CA ASN A 475 -15.02 -0.33 -22.40
C ASN A 475 -15.69 -0.81 -21.10
N GLU A 476 -17.01 -0.63 -20.98
CA GLU A 476 -17.76 -1.05 -19.80
C GLU A 476 -17.76 -2.59 -19.63
N ARG A 477 -17.83 -3.36 -20.73
CA ARG A 477 -17.66 -4.83 -20.69
C ARG A 477 -16.28 -5.20 -20.14
N ASN A 478 -15.23 -4.54 -20.63
CA ASN A 478 -13.87 -4.83 -20.19
C ASN A 478 -13.69 -4.50 -18.70
N THR A 479 -14.25 -3.39 -18.22
CA THR A 479 -14.30 -3.06 -16.79
C THR A 479 -15.02 -4.14 -15.98
N VAL A 480 -16.14 -4.68 -16.45
CA VAL A 480 -16.83 -5.78 -15.76
C VAL A 480 -16.01 -7.08 -15.75
N LEU A 481 -15.34 -7.41 -16.85
CA LEU A 481 -14.46 -8.59 -16.92
C LEU A 481 -13.24 -8.46 -16.01
N GLU A 482 -12.66 -7.27 -15.91
CA GLU A 482 -11.55 -6.95 -15.02
C GLU A 482 -11.97 -7.02 -13.54
N VAL A 483 -13.10 -6.40 -13.20
CA VAL A 483 -13.72 -6.51 -11.87
C VAL A 483 -13.99 -7.98 -11.52
N MET A 484 -14.47 -8.80 -12.46
CA MET A 484 -14.64 -10.24 -12.23
C MET A 484 -13.33 -11.00 -12.02
N ALA A 485 -12.25 -10.64 -12.72
CA ALA A 485 -10.94 -11.25 -12.51
C ALA A 485 -10.42 -10.98 -11.09
N PHE A 486 -10.56 -9.74 -10.59
CA PHE A 486 -10.25 -9.42 -9.19
C PHE A 486 -11.13 -10.17 -8.18
N PHE A 487 -12.39 -10.50 -8.54
CA PHE A 487 -13.25 -11.35 -7.71
C PHE A 487 -12.70 -12.79 -7.61
N GLU A 488 -12.23 -13.34 -8.74
CA GLU A 488 -11.67 -14.69 -8.82
C GLU A 488 -10.37 -14.80 -8.02
N GLU A 489 -9.48 -13.81 -8.11
CA GLU A 489 -8.27 -13.73 -7.27
C GLU A 489 -8.62 -13.72 -5.77
N GLY A 490 -9.67 -12.99 -5.38
CA GLY A 490 -10.15 -12.99 -4.00
C GLY A 490 -10.71 -14.34 -3.53
N ILE A 491 -11.38 -15.09 -4.43
CA ILE A 491 -11.82 -16.46 -4.15
C ILE A 491 -10.62 -17.40 -3.99
N ASP A 492 -9.62 -17.29 -4.86
CA ASP A 492 -8.42 -18.14 -4.84
C ASP A 492 -7.61 -17.92 -3.56
N GLU A 493 -7.44 -16.67 -3.11
CA GLU A 493 -6.73 -16.36 -1.87
C GLU A 493 -7.52 -16.86 -0.63
N TRP A 494 -8.85 -16.75 -0.65
CA TRP A 494 -9.69 -17.36 0.39
C TRP A 494 -9.50 -18.88 0.41
N GLN A 495 -9.54 -19.52 -0.75
CA GLN A 495 -9.37 -20.97 -0.84
C GLN A 495 -7.99 -21.41 -0.33
N ALA A 496 -6.92 -20.70 -0.70
CA ALA A 496 -5.57 -20.92 -0.19
C ALA A 496 -5.51 -20.78 1.35
N GLY A 497 -6.26 -19.81 1.90
CA GLY A 497 -6.42 -19.66 3.34
C GLY A 497 -7.08 -20.85 4.03
N LEU A 498 -8.14 -21.42 3.46
CA LEU A 498 -8.78 -22.64 3.98
C LEU A 498 -7.87 -23.86 3.88
N GLU A 499 -7.12 -23.98 2.79
CA GLU A 499 -6.12 -25.04 2.61
C GLU A 499 -5.01 -24.94 3.65
N GLU A 500 -4.54 -23.72 3.93
CA GLU A 500 -3.55 -23.46 4.99
C GLU A 500 -4.09 -23.84 6.37
N MET A 501 -5.34 -23.46 6.70
CA MET A 501 -5.99 -23.88 7.95
C MET A 501 -6.08 -25.40 8.07
N SER A 502 -6.34 -26.11 6.96
CA SER A 502 -6.50 -27.57 6.97
C SER A 502 -5.22 -28.31 7.37
N LYS A 503 -4.04 -27.69 7.18
CA LYS A 503 -2.75 -28.25 7.60
C LYS A 503 -2.67 -28.43 9.12
N TYR A 504 -3.38 -27.59 9.89
CA TYR A 504 -3.44 -27.68 11.35
C TYR A 504 -3.85 -29.08 11.87
N VAL A 505 -4.66 -29.81 11.09
CA VAL A 505 -5.12 -31.16 11.49
C VAL A 505 -3.97 -32.18 11.51
N HIS A 506 -2.98 -32.02 10.64
CA HIS A 506 -1.85 -32.93 10.51
C HIS A 506 -0.60 -32.39 11.22
N GLU A 507 -0.48 -31.05 11.27
CA GLU A 507 0.58 -30.28 11.89
C GLU A 507 -0.06 -29.26 12.84
N PRO A 508 -0.29 -29.59 14.13
CA PRO A 508 -1.06 -28.77 15.07
C PRO A 508 -0.25 -27.55 15.56
N GLU A 509 0.19 -26.73 14.62
CA GLU A 509 0.91 -25.48 14.83
C GLU A 509 -0.03 -24.32 14.56
N SER A 510 -0.21 -23.44 15.56
CA SER A 510 -1.09 -22.26 15.48
C SER A 510 -0.79 -21.34 14.30
N ARG A 511 0.42 -21.40 13.73
CA ARG A 511 0.80 -20.68 12.51
C ARG A 511 -0.14 -20.95 11.33
N HIS A 512 -0.61 -22.19 11.17
CA HIS A 512 -1.48 -22.59 10.06
C HIS A 512 -2.87 -21.96 10.19
N LEU A 513 -3.38 -21.86 11.42
CA LEU A 513 -4.65 -21.19 11.70
C LEU A 513 -4.53 -19.67 11.50
N LYS A 514 -3.50 -19.04 12.07
CA LYS A 514 -3.27 -17.59 11.96
C LYS A 514 -3.03 -17.15 10.50
N SER A 515 -2.15 -17.86 9.79
CA SER A 515 -1.84 -17.62 8.37
C SER A 515 -3.07 -17.83 7.50
N GLY A 516 -3.80 -18.92 7.73
CA GLY A 516 -5.06 -19.17 7.04
C GLY A 516 -6.11 -18.09 7.29
N MET A 517 -6.30 -17.65 8.54
CA MET A 517 -7.27 -16.60 8.89
C MET A 517 -6.97 -15.29 8.18
N LYS A 518 -5.69 -14.92 8.09
CA LYS A 518 -5.25 -13.74 7.35
C LYS A 518 -5.61 -13.82 5.86
N ARG A 519 -5.25 -14.92 5.20
CA ARG A 519 -5.56 -15.13 3.77
C ARG A 519 -7.07 -15.14 3.49
N VAL A 520 -7.83 -15.79 4.37
CA VAL A 520 -9.30 -15.76 4.31
C VAL A 520 -9.83 -14.33 4.45
N TRP A 521 -9.28 -13.53 5.37
CA TRP A 521 -9.67 -12.13 5.55
C TRP A 521 -9.35 -11.26 4.32
N GLU A 522 -8.15 -11.42 3.76
CA GLU A 522 -7.67 -10.68 2.58
C GLU A 522 -8.49 -11.04 1.34
N GLY A 523 -8.67 -12.34 1.07
CA GLY A 523 -9.49 -12.83 -0.04
C GLY A 523 -10.96 -12.40 0.09
N ALA A 524 -11.52 -12.48 1.30
CA ALA A 524 -12.89 -12.04 1.53
C ALA A 524 -13.05 -10.51 1.40
N SER A 525 -12.03 -9.73 1.78
CA SER A 525 -12.01 -8.28 1.58
C SER A 525 -11.97 -7.91 0.10
N ALA A 526 -11.18 -8.63 -0.70
CA ALA A 526 -11.16 -8.46 -2.16
C ALA A 526 -12.54 -8.78 -2.77
N VAL A 527 -13.12 -9.93 -2.42
CA VAL A 527 -14.48 -10.33 -2.84
C VAL A 527 -15.54 -9.29 -2.46
N HIS A 528 -15.43 -8.69 -1.27
CA HIS A 528 -16.37 -7.67 -0.81
C HIS A 528 -16.26 -6.36 -1.59
N ARG A 529 -15.05 -5.84 -1.79
CA ARG A 529 -14.80 -4.62 -2.59
C ARG A 529 -15.33 -4.77 -4.02
N VAL A 530 -15.11 -5.93 -4.61
CA VAL A 530 -15.52 -6.21 -5.99
C VAL A 530 -17.04 -6.38 -6.11
N LYS A 531 -17.73 -6.87 -5.07
CA LYS A 531 -19.20 -6.88 -5.05
C LYS A 531 -19.80 -5.47 -5.12
N ILE A 532 -19.24 -4.52 -4.36
CA ILE A 532 -19.69 -3.11 -4.34
C ILE A 532 -19.50 -2.47 -5.73
N ILE A 533 -18.32 -2.65 -6.33
CA ILE A 533 -17.99 -2.10 -7.65
C ILE A 533 -18.80 -2.80 -8.76
N GLY A 534 -18.93 -4.13 -8.68
CA GLY A 534 -19.58 -4.96 -9.68
C GLY A 534 -21.11 -4.86 -9.71
N ASP A 535 -21.75 -4.59 -8.58
CA ASP A 535 -23.19 -4.33 -8.54
C ASP A 535 -23.49 -2.93 -9.15
N ALA A 536 -22.67 -1.92 -8.87
CA ALA A 536 -22.78 -0.59 -9.47
C ALA A 536 -22.53 -0.59 -11.00
N ALA A 537 -21.55 -1.36 -11.49
CA ALA A 537 -21.28 -1.49 -12.93
C ALA A 537 -22.36 -2.30 -13.66
N ASN A 538 -22.90 -3.36 -13.05
CA ASN A 538 -24.01 -4.13 -13.63
C ASN A 538 -25.29 -3.30 -13.77
N GLU A 539 -25.58 -2.41 -12.82
CA GLU A 539 -26.71 -1.48 -12.92
C GLU A 539 -26.54 -0.50 -14.08
N ARG A 540 -25.35 0.07 -14.29
CA ARG A 540 -25.05 0.95 -15.43
C ARG A 540 -25.19 0.24 -16.78
N LEU A 541 -24.65 -0.97 -16.91
CA LEU A 541 -24.81 -1.80 -18.11
C LEU A 541 -26.28 -2.13 -18.40
N ALA A 542 -27.08 -2.42 -17.37
CA ALA A 542 -28.51 -2.67 -17.52
C ALA A 542 -29.28 -1.40 -17.93
N GLN A 543 -28.91 -0.23 -17.42
CA GLN A 543 -29.48 1.07 -17.82
C GLN A 543 -29.15 1.41 -19.29
N MET A 544 -27.89 1.20 -19.69
CA MET A 544 -27.44 1.38 -21.08
C MET A 544 -28.11 0.41 -22.05
N ALA A 545 -28.25 -0.88 -21.68
CA ALA A 545 -28.90 -1.89 -22.50
C ALA A 545 -30.44 -1.69 -22.61
N SER A 546 -31.06 -1.01 -21.63
CA SER A 546 -32.49 -0.70 -21.63
C SER A 546 -32.84 0.66 -22.27
N GLY A 547 -31.84 1.45 -22.66
CA GLY A 547 -32.03 2.77 -23.29
C GLY A 547 -32.58 3.83 -22.34
N THR A 548 -32.42 3.66 -21.02
CA THR A 548 -32.76 4.68 -20.02
C THR A 548 -31.51 5.50 -19.71
N ALA A 549 -31.54 6.80 -20.00
CA ALA A 549 -30.42 7.69 -19.72
C ALA A 549 -30.22 7.82 -18.20
N PRO A 550 -28.97 7.89 -17.71
CA PRO A 550 -28.70 8.14 -16.30
C PRO A 550 -29.25 9.52 -15.93
N GLU A 551 -30.04 9.60 -14.87
CA GLU A 551 -30.38 10.88 -14.25
C GLU A 551 -29.07 11.53 -13.81
N SER A 552 -28.78 12.71 -14.36
CA SER A 552 -27.62 13.49 -13.97
C SER A 552 -27.85 13.99 -12.56
N GLU A 553 -26.91 13.69 -11.65
CA GLU A 553 -26.83 14.38 -10.38
C GLU A 553 -26.72 15.90 -10.65
N PRO A 554 -27.51 16.74 -9.95
CA PRO A 554 -27.35 18.18 -10.07
C PRO A 554 -26.02 18.56 -9.43
N ALA A 555 -25.16 19.25 -10.19
CA ALA A 555 -23.95 19.85 -9.67
C ALA A 555 -24.28 20.75 -8.47
N GLY A 556 -23.83 20.34 -7.29
CA GLY A 556 -23.89 21.08 -6.02
C GLY A 556 -22.49 21.26 -5.47
#